data_AF-A0A1W9UAA1-F1
#
_entry.id   AF-A0A1W9UAA1-F1
#
_cell.length_a   1.000
_cell.length_b   1.000
_cell.length_c   1.000
_cell.angle_alpha   90.00
_cell.angle_beta   90.00
_cell.angle_gamma   90.00
#
_symmetry.space_group_name_H-M   'P 1'
#
loop_
_entity.id
_entity.type
_entity.pdbx_description
1 polymer ?
#
loop_
_entity_poly.entity_id
_entity_poly.type
_entity_poly.pdbx_seq_one_letter_code
_entity_poly.pdbx_strand_id
1 'polypeptide(L)'
;MRARWGHLLGDEGSGYAIGLAGLRAVARAADGRGPNTALTELLLGRMNLDRPQDLIHRIYGAAAPRNAIASLSPVIQNAAQEGDKKAQEIIQTAGHELALAVWAVADQLDLHGPIPCALAGSVLIKGPAVPAALHQSIHKLGLPLAPITPVEEPAQGAIKLARDLATGEMNDSS
;
A
#
# COMPACT_ATOMS: atom_id res chain seq x y z
N MET A 1 -16.33 12.23 3.98
CA MET A 1 -16.90 11.67 2.73
C MET A 1 -16.06 10.48 2.32
N ARG A 2 -16.66 9.33 1.99
CA ARG A 2 -15.97 8.11 1.50
C ARG A 2 -14.94 8.46 0.41
N ALA A 3 -13.78 7.81 0.37
CA ALA A 3 -12.91 7.80 -0.81
C ALA A 3 -13.71 7.20 -1.99
N ARG A 4 -14.42 8.06 -2.73
CA ARG A 4 -15.40 7.68 -3.77
C ARG A 4 -14.79 7.58 -5.17
N TRP A 5 -13.47 7.62 -5.28
CA TRP A 5 -12.79 7.63 -6.58
C TRP A 5 -12.54 6.21 -7.15
N GLY A 6 -12.90 5.16 -6.40
CA GLY A 6 -12.71 3.77 -6.84
C GLY A 6 -11.23 3.41 -7.03
N HIS A 7 -10.93 2.16 -7.41
CA HIS A 7 -9.55 1.75 -7.67
C HIS A 7 -8.87 2.62 -8.75
N LEU A 8 -9.66 3.22 -9.64
CA LEU A 8 -9.18 3.93 -10.82
C LEU A 8 -8.38 5.21 -10.50
N LEU A 9 -8.60 5.80 -9.33
CA LEU A 9 -8.11 7.13 -8.95
C LEU A 9 -7.74 7.23 -7.45
N GLY A 10 -7.70 6.11 -6.72
CA GLY A 10 -7.54 6.08 -5.26
C GLY A 10 -6.82 4.83 -4.75
N ASP A 11 -6.03 4.18 -5.60
CA ASP A 11 -5.26 2.98 -5.22
C ASP A 11 -3.79 3.25 -4.92
N GLU A 12 -3.44 4.51 -4.68
CA GLU A 12 -2.12 4.91 -4.22
C GLU A 12 -1.75 4.15 -2.94
N GLY A 13 -0.55 3.57 -2.93
CA GLY A 13 -0.10 2.68 -1.87
C GLY A 13 -0.67 1.25 -1.88
N SER A 14 -1.57 0.92 -2.82
CA SER A 14 -2.07 -0.45 -3.00
C SER A 14 -1.05 -1.38 -3.66
N GLY A 15 -1.35 -2.68 -3.65
CA GLY A 15 -0.48 -3.68 -4.28
C GLY A 15 -0.39 -3.48 -5.79
N TYR A 16 -1.46 -2.98 -6.41
CA TYR A 16 -1.45 -2.62 -7.82
C TYR A 16 -0.51 -1.44 -8.09
N ALA A 17 -0.62 -0.35 -7.32
CA ALA A 17 0.24 0.82 -7.48
C ALA A 17 1.73 0.46 -7.28
N ILE A 18 2.04 -0.34 -6.26
CA ILE A 18 3.40 -0.85 -6.01
C ILE A 18 3.90 -1.71 -7.16
N GLY A 19 3.09 -2.67 -7.63
CA GLY A 19 3.45 -3.53 -8.75
C GLY A 19 3.67 -2.75 -10.05
N LEU A 20 2.81 -1.78 -10.34
CA LEU A 20 2.91 -0.91 -11.51
C LEU A 20 4.16 -0.03 -11.46
N ALA A 21 4.49 0.51 -10.28
CA ALA A 21 5.72 1.28 -10.08
C ALA A 21 6.97 0.40 -10.29
N GLY A 22 6.95 -0.85 -9.82
CA GLY A 22 8.02 -1.83 -10.08
C GLY A 22 8.21 -2.11 -11.58
N LEU A 23 7.12 -2.34 -12.31
CA LEU A 23 7.18 -2.55 -13.76
C LEU A 23 7.71 -1.32 -14.52
N ARG A 24 7.28 -0.12 -14.12
CA ARG A 24 7.79 1.15 -14.68
C ARG A 24 9.29 1.31 -14.40
N ALA A 25 9.77 0.89 -13.23
CA ALA A 25 11.19 0.91 -12.89
C ALA A 25 11.99 -0.02 -13.81
N VAL A 26 11.52 -1.26 -14.01
CA VAL A 26 12.18 -2.21 -14.93
C VAL A 26 12.19 -1.70 -16.37
N ALA A 27 11.08 -1.16 -16.85
CA ALA A 27 11.02 -0.58 -18.20
C ALA A 27 12.02 0.57 -18.36
N ARG A 28 12.12 1.48 -17.38
CA ARG A 28 13.10 2.58 -17.41
C ARG A 28 14.54 2.07 -17.36
N ALA A 29 14.84 1.06 -16.55
CA ALA A 29 16.17 0.46 -16.49
C ALA A 29 16.55 -0.22 -17.82
N ALA A 30 15.62 -0.97 -18.42
CA ALA A 30 15.83 -1.62 -19.72
C ALA A 30 16.10 -0.64 -20.86
N ASP A 31 15.46 0.54 -20.83
CA ASP A 31 15.69 1.62 -21.81
C ASP A 31 16.97 2.44 -21.52
N GLY A 32 17.71 2.16 -20.44
CA GLY A 32 18.85 2.97 -19.99
C GLY A 32 18.46 4.35 -19.43
N ARG A 33 17.17 4.57 -19.12
CA ARG A 33 16.61 5.83 -18.61
C ARG A 33 16.46 5.87 -17.10
N GLY A 34 16.79 4.77 -16.42
CA GLY A 34 16.71 4.63 -14.97
C GLY A 34 17.96 3.93 -14.42
N PRO A 35 18.15 3.97 -13.10
CA PRO A 35 19.25 3.24 -12.47
C PRO A 35 19.05 1.73 -12.63
N ASN A 36 20.15 0.99 -12.63
CA ASN A 36 20.12 -0.47 -12.51
C ASN A 36 19.42 -0.86 -11.19
N THR A 37 18.58 -1.89 -11.26
CA THR A 37 17.78 -2.38 -10.13
C THR A 37 17.66 -3.90 -10.20
N ALA A 38 17.71 -4.55 -9.05
CA ALA A 38 17.48 -5.99 -8.91
C ALA A 38 16.05 -6.38 -9.32
N LEU A 39 15.11 -5.42 -9.34
CA LEU A 39 13.74 -5.64 -9.79
C LEU A 39 13.66 -6.23 -11.20
N THR A 40 14.60 -5.92 -12.09
CA THR A 40 14.59 -6.47 -13.45
C THR A 40 14.67 -7.99 -13.42
N GLU A 41 15.70 -8.54 -12.78
CA GLU A 41 15.92 -9.99 -12.70
C GLU A 41 14.82 -10.68 -11.87
N LEU A 42 14.42 -10.07 -10.74
CA LEU A 42 13.40 -10.62 -9.86
C LEU A 42 12.03 -10.72 -10.54
N LEU A 43 11.61 -9.69 -11.27
CA LEU A 43 10.31 -9.70 -11.96
C LEU A 43 10.32 -10.61 -13.19
N LEU A 44 11.42 -10.67 -13.94
CA LEU A 44 11.59 -11.61 -15.05
C LEU A 44 11.54 -13.06 -14.55
N GLY A 45 12.29 -13.39 -13.50
CA GLY A 45 12.26 -14.72 -12.88
C GLY A 45 10.87 -15.09 -12.34
N ARG A 46 10.17 -14.15 -11.69
CA ARG A 46 8.81 -14.36 -11.18
C ARG A 46 7.79 -14.69 -12.28
N MET A 47 7.99 -14.14 -13.47
CA MET A 47 7.09 -14.26 -14.62
C MET A 47 7.57 -15.29 -15.65
N ASN A 48 8.72 -15.92 -15.41
CA ASN A 48 9.40 -16.85 -16.32
C ASN A 48 9.60 -16.26 -17.72
N LEU A 49 10.25 -15.09 -17.75
CA LEU A 49 10.54 -14.33 -18.96
C LEU A 49 12.05 -14.11 -19.09
N ASP A 50 12.54 -14.09 -20.33
CA ASP A 50 13.97 -13.87 -20.60
C ASP A 50 14.31 -12.39 -20.82
N ARG A 51 13.37 -11.58 -21.29
CA ARG A 51 13.64 -10.18 -21.67
C ARG A 51 12.63 -9.20 -21.08
N PRO A 52 13.06 -7.99 -20.66
CA PRO A 52 12.16 -6.95 -20.14
C PRO A 52 11.03 -6.57 -21.10
N GLN A 53 11.26 -6.61 -22.41
CA GLN A 53 10.25 -6.28 -23.42
C GLN A 53 9.05 -7.24 -23.39
N ASP A 54 9.25 -8.47 -22.89
CA ASP A 54 8.20 -9.48 -22.83
C ASP A 54 7.24 -9.26 -21.63
N LEU A 55 7.60 -8.39 -20.67
CA LEU A 55 6.77 -8.05 -19.51
C LEU A 55 5.43 -7.45 -19.93
N ILE A 56 5.43 -6.53 -20.90
CA ILE A 56 4.20 -5.87 -21.34
C ILE A 56 3.25 -6.88 -21.98
N HIS A 57 3.76 -7.73 -22.87
CA HIS A 57 2.96 -8.77 -23.54
C HIS A 57 2.35 -9.73 -22.52
N ARG A 58 3.12 -10.15 -21.52
CA ARG A 58 2.63 -11.05 -20.47
C ARG A 58 1.51 -10.43 -19.62
N ILE A 59 1.61 -9.13 -19.31
CA ILE A 59 0.59 -8.44 -18.49
C ILE A 59 -0.68 -8.18 -19.29
N TYR A 60 -0.56 -7.69 -20.52
CA TYR A 60 -1.72 -7.42 -21.37
C TYR A 60 -2.43 -8.70 -21.81
N GLY A 61 -1.71 -9.83 -21.91
CA GLY A 61 -2.31 -11.14 -22.20
C GLY A 61 -2.96 -11.84 -21.02
N ALA A 62 -2.85 -11.31 -19.80
CA ALA A 62 -3.45 -11.93 -18.62
C ALA A 62 -4.98 -11.74 -18.60
N ALA A 63 -5.72 -12.77 -18.18
CA ALA A 63 -7.18 -12.67 -18.01
C ALA A 63 -7.60 -11.58 -17.00
N ALA A 64 -6.73 -11.28 -16.02
CA ALA A 64 -6.92 -10.20 -15.05
C ALA A 64 -5.61 -9.40 -14.89
N PRO A 65 -5.31 -8.45 -15.80
CA PRO A 65 -4.04 -7.71 -15.81
C PRO A 65 -3.78 -6.97 -14.51
N ARG A 66 -4.82 -6.40 -13.91
CA ARG A 66 -4.73 -5.70 -12.62
C ARG A 66 -4.26 -6.61 -11.49
N ASN A 67 -4.84 -7.81 -11.39
CA ASN A 67 -4.46 -8.78 -10.37
C ASN A 67 -3.04 -9.32 -10.61
N ALA A 68 -2.67 -9.52 -11.88
CA ALA A 68 -1.31 -9.88 -12.25
C ALA A 68 -0.30 -8.82 -11.80
N ILE A 69 -0.57 -7.55 -12.06
CA ILE A 69 0.27 -6.43 -11.58
C ILE A 69 0.33 -6.40 -10.05
N ALA A 70 -0.81 -6.48 -9.37
CA ALA A 70 -0.85 -6.44 -7.91
C ALA A 70 -0.09 -7.60 -7.26
N SER A 71 -0.06 -8.77 -7.92
CA SER A 71 0.66 -9.96 -7.46
C SER A 71 2.19 -9.80 -7.43
N LEU A 72 2.71 -8.76 -8.08
CA LEU A 72 4.14 -8.43 -8.06
C LEU A 72 4.55 -7.68 -6.78
N SER A 73 3.61 -7.01 -6.09
CA SER A 73 3.91 -6.21 -4.90
C SER A 73 4.77 -6.93 -3.85
N PRO A 74 4.54 -8.21 -3.49
CA PRO A 74 5.41 -8.93 -2.56
C PRO A 74 6.87 -9.02 -3.02
N VAL A 75 7.11 -9.16 -4.33
CA VAL A 75 8.48 -9.20 -4.88
C VAL A 75 9.17 -7.85 -4.71
N ILE A 76 8.47 -6.74 -4.95
CA ILE A 76 9.00 -5.39 -4.72
C ILE A 76 9.29 -5.17 -3.23
N GLN A 77 8.39 -5.61 -2.35
CA GLN A 77 8.59 -5.50 -0.90
C GLN A 77 9.83 -6.28 -0.44
N ASN A 78 10.02 -7.51 -0.91
CA ASN A 78 11.20 -8.32 -0.59
C ASN A 78 12.48 -7.66 -1.12
N ALA A 79 12.48 -7.17 -2.36
CA ALA A 79 13.64 -6.46 -2.92
C ALA A 79 14.03 -5.22 -2.10
N ALA A 80 13.03 -4.48 -1.58
CA ALA A 80 13.28 -3.34 -0.71
C ALA A 80 13.95 -3.76 0.61
N GLN A 81 13.55 -4.90 1.17
CA GLN A 81 14.16 -5.47 2.39
C GLN A 81 15.59 -5.98 2.13
N GLU A 82 15.86 -6.49 0.92
CA GLU A 82 17.19 -6.94 0.49
C GLU A 82 18.13 -5.77 0.10
N GLY A 83 17.63 -4.52 0.15
CA GLY A 83 18.46 -3.33 -0.04
C GLY A 83 18.40 -2.70 -1.43
N ASP A 84 17.50 -3.14 -2.32
CA ASP A 84 17.31 -2.47 -3.62
C ASP A 84 16.75 -1.06 -3.41
N LYS A 85 17.55 -0.05 -3.78
CA LYS A 85 17.21 1.36 -3.56
C LYS A 85 15.93 1.78 -4.26
N LYS A 86 15.69 1.29 -5.50
CA LYS A 86 14.50 1.66 -6.26
C LYS A 86 13.24 1.07 -5.64
N ALA A 87 13.32 -0.17 -5.18
CA ALA A 87 12.25 -0.83 -4.44
C ALA A 87 11.96 -0.09 -3.13
N GLN A 88 13.00 0.32 -2.38
CA GLN A 88 12.83 1.13 -1.16
C GLN A 88 12.11 2.45 -1.45
N GLU A 89 12.47 3.17 -2.51
CA GLU A 89 11.78 4.39 -2.93
C GLU A 89 10.30 4.16 -3.25
N ILE A 90 9.98 3.05 -3.93
CA ILE A 90 8.59 2.68 -4.26
C ILE A 90 7.79 2.42 -2.97
N ILE A 91 8.36 1.66 -2.03
CA ILE A 91 7.71 1.36 -0.74
C ILE A 91 7.54 2.63 0.10
N GLN A 92 8.53 3.52 0.12
CA GLN A 92 8.44 4.81 0.82
C GLN A 92 7.35 5.71 0.23
N THR A 93 7.25 5.76 -1.10
CA THR A 93 6.17 6.47 -1.79
C THR A 93 4.81 5.89 -1.41
N ALA A 94 4.68 4.56 -1.43
CA ALA A 94 3.44 3.88 -1.04
C ALA A 94 3.02 4.19 0.41
N GLY A 95 3.96 4.15 1.35
CA GLY A 95 3.70 4.50 2.75
C GLY A 95 3.30 5.97 2.92
N HIS A 96 3.91 6.87 2.15
CA HIS A 96 3.58 8.30 2.18
C HIS A 96 2.16 8.58 1.66
N GLU A 97 1.78 8.02 0.53
CA GLU A 97 0.43 8.19 -0.04
C GLU A 97 -0.65 7.67 0.91
N LEU A 98 -0.41 6.54 1.56
CA LEU A 98 -1.31 6.02 2.59
C LEU A 98 -1.41 6.97 3.79
N ALA A 99 -0.30 7.58 4.22
CA ALA A 99 -0.31 8.55 5.30
C ALA A 99 -1.07 9.83 4.92
N LEU A 100 -0.96 10.30 3.67
CA LEU A 100 -1.74 11.42 3.15
C LEU A 100 -3.24 11.10 3.11
N ALA A 101 -3.60 9.87 2.72
CA ALA A 101 -4.99 9.42 2.75
C ALA A 101 -5.56 9.42 4.17
N VAL A 102 -4.78 8.97 5.16
CA VAL A 102 -5.18 9.06 6.57
C VAL A 102 -5.29 10.51 7.03
N TRP A 103 -4.32 11.35 6.71
CA TRP A 103 -4.32 12.77 7.05
C TRP A 103 -5.56 13.48 6.52
N ALA A 104 -5.90 13.27 5.24
CA ALA A 104 -7.06 13.88 4.60
C ALA A 104 -8.38 13.48 5.28
N VAL A 105 -8.49 12.23 5.76
CA VAL A 105 -9.66 11.77 6.51
C VAL A 105 -9.70 12.38 7.90
N ALA A 106 -8.57 12.43 8.61
CA ALA A 106 -8.48 13.03 9.94
C ALA A 106 -8.84 14.52 9.92
N ASP A 107 -8.29 15.27 8.96
CA ASP A 107 -8.56 16.70 8.75
C ASP A 107 -10.03 16.95 8.41
N GLN A 108 -10.59 16.18 7.47
CA GLN A 108 -12.01 16.31 7.09
C GLN A 108 -12.99 16.03 8.24
N LEU A 109 -12.61 15.15 9.16
CA LEU A 109 -13.44 14.78 10.32
C LEU A 109 -13.12 15.60 11.56
N ASP A 110 -12.21 16.59 11.45
CA ASP A 110 -11.75 17.45 12.55
C ASP A 110 -11.30 16.61 13.78
N LEU A 111 -10.59 15.52 13.51
CA LEU A 111 -10.12 14.61 14.56
C LEU A 111 -8.87 15.15 15.24
N HIS A 112 -8.97 15.39 16.54
CA HIS A 112 -7.89 15.87 17.39
C HIS A 112 -7.48 14.83 18.42
N GLY A 113 -6.20 14.83 18.82
CA GLY A 113 -5.67 13.88 19.81
C GLY A 113 -5.46 12.48 19.25
N PRO A 114 -5.26 11.44 20.11
CA PRO A 114 -4.99 10.07 19.65
C PRO A 114 -6.10 9.52 18.73
N ILE A 115 -5.75 9.16 17.50
CA ILE A 115 -6.69 8.60 16.50
C ILE A 115 -6.46 7.09 16.37
N PRO A 116 -7.37 6.23 16.83
CA PRO A 116 -7.29 4.79 16.59
C PRO A 116 -7.35 4.50 15.08
N CYS A 117 -6.39 3.72 14.58
CA CYS A 117 -6.28 3.40 13.16
C CYS A 117 -6.20 1.89 12.94
N ALA A 118 -7.12 1.36 12.14
CA ALA A 118 -7.10 -0.03 11.71
C ALA A 118 -6.44 -0.14 10.33
N LEU A 119 -5.38 -0.95 10.23
CA LEU A 119 -4.72 -1.25 8.95
C LEU A 119 -5.26 -2.54 8.37
N ALA A 120 -5.80 -2.50 7.16
CA ALA A 120 -6.33 -3.70 6.51
C ALA A 120 -5.85 -3.81 5.05
N GLY A 121 -5.85 -5.04 4.55
CA GLY A 121 -5.43 -5.35 3.18
C GLY A 121 -4.05 -6.00 3.10
N SER A 122 -3.87 -6.86 2.10
CA SER A 122 -2.70 -7.75 1.97
C SER A 122 -1.35 -7.03 2.00
N VAL A 123 -1.26 -5.82 1.45
CA VAL A 123 -0.03 -5.01 1.45
C VAL A 123 0.40 -4.58 2.85
N LEU A 124 -0.57 -4.31 3.73
CA LEU A 124 -0.32 -3.83 5.09
C LEU A 124 -0.20 -4.96 6.11
N ILE A 125 -0.70 -6.16 5.79
CA ILE A 125 -0.72 -7.30 6.73
C ILE A 125 0.30 -8.39 6.39
N LYS A 126 0.70 -8.55 5.12
CA LYS A 126 1.55 -9.68 4.68
C LYS A 126 3.05 -9.37 4.63
N GLY A 127 3.48 -8.17 5.01
CA GLY A 127 4.89 -7.78 5.01
C GLY A 127 5.12 -6.51 5.83
N PRO A 128 6.32 -6.33 6.42
CA PRO A 128 6.59 -5.20 7.31
C PRO A 128 6.98 -3.92 6.56
N ALA A 129 7.33 -4.01 5.27
CA ALA A 129 7.94 -2.92 4.52
C ALA A 129 7.01 -1.70 4.36
N VAL A 130 5.77 -1.92 3.91
CA VAL A 130 4.80 -0.83 3.73
C VAL A 130 4.27 -0.29 5.06
N PRO A 131 3.91 -1.12 6.06
CA PRO A 131 3.56 -0.63 7.39
C PRO A 131 4.65 0.24 8.03
N ALA A 132 5.93 -0.14 7.88
CA ALA A 132 7.04 0.66 8.38
C ALA A 132 7.14 2.03 7.68
N ALA A 133 7.02 2.05 6.35
CA ALA A 133 7.02 3.30 5.58
C ALA A 133 5.83 4.20 5.90
N LEU A 134 4.65 3.61 6.11
CA LEU A 134 3.46 4.30 6.57
C LEU A 134 3.68 4.93 7.95
N HIS A 135 4.17 4.15 8.91
CA HIS A 135 4.44 4.64 10.27
C HIS A 135 5.47 5.79 10.27
N GLN A 136 6.54 5.66 9.49
CA GLN A 136 7.53 6.73 9.30
C GLN A 136 6.88 8.00 8.72
N SER A 137 5.98 7.85 7.75
CA SER A 137 5.30 8.98 7.11
C SER A 137 4.29 9.67 8.03
N ILE A 138 3.52 8.90 8.80
CA ILE A 138 2.61 9.39 9.86
C ILE A 138 3.38 10.24 10.87
N HIS A 139 4.51 9.73 11.36
CA HIS A 139 5.36 10.45 12.31
C HIS A 139 5.88 11.77 11.71
N LYS A 140 6.29 11.79 10.44
CA LYS A 140 6.74 13.00 9.74
C LYS A 140 5.62 14.03 9.56
N LEU A 141 4.38 13.58 9.32
CA LEU A 141 3.21 14.45 9.19
C LEU A 141 2.67 14.94 10.53
N GLY A 142 3.19 14.45 11.66
CA GLY A 142 2.71 14.82 12.99
C GLY A 142 1.32 14.29 13.31
N LEU A 143 0.89 13.21 12.64
CA LEU A 143 -0.41 12.59 12.87
C LEU A 143 -0.38 11.75 14.17
N PRO A 144 -1.23 12.04 15.15
CA PRO A 144 -1.27 11.32 16.42
C PRO A 144 -2.02 9.98 16.32
N LEU A 145 -1.67 9.10 15.39
CA LEU A 145 -2.36 7.80 15.27
C LEU A 145 -1.98 6.87 16.43
N ALA A 146 -2.94 6.55 17.29
CA ALA A 146 -2.77 5.60 18.38
C ALA A 146 -4.11 5.05 18.91
N PRO A 147 -4.25 3.72 19.09
CA PRO A 147 -3.35 2.66 18.62
C PRO A 147 -3.48 2.40 17.12
N ILE A 148 -2.40 1.92 16.47
CA ILE A 148 -2.43 1.38 15.11
C ILE A 148 -2.55 -0.15 15.21
N THR A 149 -3.60 -0.74 14.65
CA THR A 149 -3.89 -2.18 14.75
C THR A 149 -4.08 -2.82 13.38
N PRO A 150 -3.32 -3.86 13.02
CA PRO A 150 -3.60 -4.63 11.81
C PRO A 150 -4.88 -5.46 11.97
N VAL A 151 -5.70 -5.51 10.92
CA VAL A 151 -6.98 -6.22 10.87
C VAL A 151 -7.03 -7.05 9.59
N GLU A 152 -7.17 -8.37 9.74
CA GLU A 152 -7.27 -9.29 8.60
C GLU A 152 -8.62 -9.19 7.89
N GLU A 153 -9.70 -9.01 8.66
CA GLU A 153 -11.06 -8.82 8.14
C GLU A 153 -11.58 -7.41 8.48
N PRO A 154 -11.58 -6.46 7.52
CA PRO A 154 -12.08 -5.10 7.74
C PRO A 154 -13.50 -5.05 8.32
N ALA A 155 -14.32 -6.04 7.98
CA ALA A 155 -15.67 -6.20 8.49
C ALA A 155 -15.69 -6.40 10.02
N GLN A 156 -14.73 -7.13 10.59
CA GLN A 156 -14.63 -7.30 12.04
C GLN A 156 -14.27 -5.98 12.75
N GLY A 157 -13.42 -5.16 12.13
CA GLY A 157 -13.11 -3.81 12.62
C GLY A 157 -14.34 -2.89 12.62
N ALA A 158 -15.13 -2.91 11.55
CA ALA A 158 -16.37 -2.16 11.46
C ALA A 158 -17.43 -2.65 12.47
N ILE A 159 -17.54 -3.96 12.69
CA ILE A 159 -18.44 -4.57 13.68
C ILE A 159 -18.02 -4.19 15.10
N LYS A 160 -16.72 -4.16 15.38
CA LYS A 160 -16.19 -3.76 16.70
C LYS A 160 -16.44 -2.27 16.97
N LEU A 161 -16.14 -1.39 16.00
CA LEU A 161 -16.48 0.05 16.08
C LEU A 161 -17.97 0.29 16.26
N ALA A 162 -18.82 -0.40 15.50
CA ALA A 162 -20.28 -0.30 15.63
C ALA A 162 -20.77 -0.80 17.00
N ARG A 163 -20.15 -1.85 17.54
CA ARG A 163 -20.46 -2.37 18.88
C ARG A 163 -20.01 -1.39 19.97
N ASP A 164 -18.80 -0.86 19.89
CA ASP A 164 -18.24 0.07 20.87
C ASP A 164 -19.06 1.38 20.91
N LEU A 165 -19.51 1.88 19.75
CA LEU A 165 -20.45 3.00 19.65
C LEU A 165 -21.83 2.66 20.23
N ALA A 166 -22.37 1.47 19.96
CA ALA A 166 -23.65 1.02 20.51
C ALA A 166 -23.61 0.77 22.03
N THR A 167 -22.45 0.44 22.61
CA THR A 167 -22.27 0.28 24.05
C THR A 167 -21.90 1.58 24.77
N GLY A 168 -21.38 2.57 24.06
CA GLY A 168 -21.03 3.90 24.60
C GLY A 168 -22.24 4.81 24.83
N GLU A 169 -23.34 4.62 24.10
CA GLU A 169 -24.60 5.39 24.28
C GLU A 169 -25.44 4.96 25.51
N MET A 170 -25.05 3.90 26.21
CA MET A 170 -25.84 3.33 27.32
C MET A 170 -25.39 3.74 28.73
N ASN A 171 -24.35 4.58 28.87
CA ASN A 171 -23.81 4.98 30.18
C ASN A 171 -23.90 6.48 30.51
N ASP A 172 -24.56 7.31 29.69
CA ASP A 172 -24.93 8.68 30.05
C ASP A 172 -26.45 8.77 30.27
N SER A 173 -26.89 8.36 31.46
CA SER A 173 -28.16 8.79 32.06
C SER A 173 -28.05 8.61 33.56
N SER A 174 -27.90 9.75 34.25
CA SER A 174 -28.13 9.91 35.70
C SER A 174 -29.55 9.54 36.10
#